data_AF-A0A9E1R4U2-F1
#
_entry.id   AF-A0A9E1R4U2-F1
#
_cell.length_a   1.000
_cell.length_b   1.000
_cell.length_c   1.000
_cell.angle_alpha   90.00
_cell.angle_beta   90.00
_cell.angle_gamma   90.00
#
_symmetry.space_group_name_H-M   'P 1'
#
loop_
_entity.id
_entity.type
_entity.pdbx_description
1 polymer ?
#
loop_
_entity_poly.entity_id
_entity_poly.type
_entity_poly.pdbx_seq_one_letter_code
_entity_poly.pdbx_strand_id
1 'polypeptide(L)'
;LHTGPLGTASILKVMTNYLASINLAALGESLMTMKRAGIDLNTTYEAIRISSGNSFVHETESQVILNGSRDINFTMELVVKDLTLFQSIADRENVPLDLSPLLLSIFKDGQERYGGNEWSPNIVRRLEDACGDRLLAPGFPADIIDSEPEIAGEEVVPQKG
;
A
#
# COMPACT_ATOMS: atom_id res chain seq x y z
N LEU A 1 16.18 -0.48 -15.32
CA LEU A 1 16.86 -1.26 -14.26
C LEU A 1 17.02 -2.70 -14.70
N HIS A 2 18.24 -3.13 -15.06
CA HIS A 2 18.55 -4.55 -15.28
C HIS A 2 18.79 -5.25 -13.92
N THR A 3 18.00 -6.28 -13.61
CA THR A 3 17.96 -6.91 -12.28
C THR A 3 18.88 -8.12 -12.11
N GLY A 4 19.53 -8.57 -13.19
CA GLY A 4 20.40 -9.74 -13.21
C GLY A 4 19.79 -10.96 -13.92
N PRO A 5 20.14 -12.19 -13.52
CA PRO A 5 19.65 -13.42 -14.15
C PRO A 5 18.12 -13.58 -14.13
N LEU A 6 17.62 -14.54 -14.92
CA LEU A 6 16.19 -14.87 -14.98
C LEU A 6 15.62 -15.11 -13.56
N GLY A 7 14.46 -14.52 -13.28
CA GLY A 7 13.76 -14.64 -11.99
C GLY A 7 14.06 -13.53 -10.98
N THR A 8 15.17 -12.79 -11.12
CA THR A 8 15.50 -11.66 -10.22
C THR A 8 14.47 -10.54 -10.24
N ALA A 9 13.89 -10.25 -11.41
CA ALA A 9 12.84 -9.24 -11.56
C ALA A 9 11.58 -9.60 -10.76
N SER A 10 11.18 -10.88 -10.75
CA SER A 10 10.00 -11.34 -10.00
C SER A 10 10.22 -11.26 -8.48
N ILE A 11 11.43 -11.57 -8.00
CA ILE A 11 11.81 -11.43 -6.59
C ILE A 11 11.70 -9.95 -6.16
N LEU A 12 12.28 -9.05 -6.95
CA LEU A 12 12.22 -7.61 -6.65
C LEU A 12 10.79 -7.07 -6.68
N LYS A 13 9.96 -7.52 -7.64
CA LYS A 13 8.55 -7.12 -7.71
C LYS A 13 7.76 -7.51 -6.46
N VAL A 14 7.97 -8.73 -5.98
CA VAL A 14 7.33 -9.22 -4.76
C VAL A 14 7.77 -8.40 -3.54
N MET A 15 9.06 -8.02 -3.47
CA MET A 15 9.57 -7.14 -2.42
C MET A 15 8.96 -5.72 -2.48
N THR A 16 8.85 -5.11 -3.66
CA THR A 16 8.25 -3.78 -3.78
C THR A 16 6.77 -3.81 -3.41
N ASN A 17 6.04 -4.88 -3.76
CA ASN A 17 4.63 -5.04 -3.38
C ASN A 17 4.46 -5.29 -1.87
N TYR A 18 5.40 -5.96 -1.22
CA TYR A 18 5.44 -6.06 0.24
C TYR A 18 5.57 -4.68 0.91
N LEU A 19 6.52 -3.85 0.46
CA LEU A 19 6.67 -2.48 0.98
C LEU A 19 5.43 -1.63 0.74
N ALA A 20 4.83 -1.71 -0.46
CA ALA A 20 3.59 -1.01 -0.76
C ALA A 20 2.44 -1.43 0.18
N SER A 21 2.34 -2.73 0.46
CA SER A 21 1.31 -3.27 1.35
C SER A 21 1.50 -2.86 2.81
N ILE A 22 2.75 -2.78 3.29
CA ILE A 22 3.05 -2.22 4.63
C ILE A 22 2.57 -0.77 4.69
N ASN A 23 2.98 0.04 3.72
CA ASN A 23 2.63 1.45 3.70
C ASN A 23 1.12 1.62 3.69
N LEU A 24 0.39 0.86 2.86
CA LEU A 24 -1.06 0.93 2.79
C LEU A 24 -1.73 0.62 4.14
N ALA A 25 -1.31 -0.45 4.82
CA ALA A 25 -1.85 -0.81 6.13
C ALA A 25 -1.53 0.25 7.19
N ALA A 26 -0.27 0.69 7.27
CA ALA A 26 0.18 1.71 8.22
C ALA A 26 -0.49 3.07 7.99
N LEU A 27 -0.74 3.44 6.73
CA LEU A 27 -1.49 4.65 6.36
C LEU A 27 -2.95 4.56 6.83
N GLY A 28 -3.60 3.40 6.66
CA GLY A 28 -4.94 3.17 7.19
C GLY A 28 -5.02 3.38 8.71
N GLU A 29 -4.08 2.79 9.46
CA GLU A 29 -3.96 2.97 10.91
C GLU A 29 -3.69 4.42 11.29
N SER A 30 -2.79 5.09 10.58
CA SER A 30 -2.40 6.48 10.85
C SER A 30 -3.56 7.44 10.61
N LEU A 31 -4.22 7.34 9.45
CA LEU A 31 -5.37 8.17 9.09
C LEU A 31 -6.52 7.98 10.07
N MET A 32 -6.85 6.74 10.42
CA MET A 32 -7.90 6.48 11.41
C MET A 32 -7.54 7.02 12.77
N THR A 33 -6.30 6.82 13.22
CA THR A 33 -5.85 7.33 14.52
C THR A 33 -5.92 8.85 14.60
N MET A 34 -5.44 9.56 13.57
CA MET A 34 -5.50 11.03 13.52
C MET A 34 -6.93 11.55 13.46
N LYS A 35 -7.80 10.89 12.67
CA LYS A 35 -9.23 11.21 12.65
C LYS A 35 -9.85 11.06 14.04
N ARG A 36 -9.59 9.95 14.72
CA ARG A 36 -10.10 9.69 16.08
C ARG A 36 -9.52 10.63 17.13
N ALA A 37 -8.32 11.17 16.90
CA ALA A 37 -7.71 12.22 17.70
C ALA A 37 -8.29 13.62 17.41
N GLY A 38 -9.22 13.75 16.46
CA GLY A 38 -9.85 15.02 16.09
C GLY A 38 -9.01 15.89 15.16
N ILE A 39 -7.98 15.32 14.53
CA ILE A 39 -7.16 16.00 13.54
C ILE A 39 -7.84 15.90 12.17
N ASP A 40 -7.87 17.01 11.45
CA ASP A 40 -8.40 17.09 10.10
C ASP A 40 -7.60 16.19 9.13
N LEU A 41 -8.32 15.45 8.27
CA LEU A 41 -7.71 14.46 7.38
C LEU A 41 -6.98 15.10 6.19
N ASN A 42 -7.39 16.28 5.71
CA ASN A 42 -6.65 17.01 4.69
C ASN A 42 -5.31 17.49 5.25
N THR A 43 -5.33 18.02 6.47
CA THR A 43 -4.11 18.41 7.21
C THR A 43 -3.22 17.20 7.47
N THR A 44 -3.80 16.06 7.86
CA THR A 44 -3.06 14.81 8.11
C THR A 44 -2.37 14.31 6.84
N TYR A 45 -3.07 14.33 5.71
CA TYR A 45 -2.50 13.97 4.40
C TYR A 45 -1.30 14.85 4.06
N GLU A 46 -1.46 16.18 4.11
CA GLU A 46 -0.36 17.10 3.80
C GLU A 46 0.83 16.94 4.76
N ALA A 47 0.56 16.71 6.05
CA ALA A 47 1.60 16.49 7.05
C ALA A 47 2.43 15.23 6.76
N ILE A 48 1.80 14.12 6.36
CA ILE A 48 2.51 12.90 5.97
C ILE A 48 3.32 13.17 4.70
N ARG A 49 2.69 13.74 3.65
CA ARG A 49 3.30 14.02 2.34
C ARG A 49 4.58 14.85 2.41
N ILE A 50 4.64 15.86 3.28
CA ILE A 50 5.83 16.73 3.40
C ILE A 50 6.86 16.25 4.44
N SER A 51 6.67 15.06 5.02
CA SER A 51 7.51 14.52 6.08
C SER A 51 8.27 13.26 5.66
N SER A 52 9.13 12.75 6.54
CA SER A 52 9.81 11.46 6.35
C SER A 52 8.85 10.26 6.37
N GLY A 53 7.60 10.43 6.78
CA GLY A 53 6.57 9.40 6.71
C GLY A 53 5.95 9.23 5.32
N ASN A 54 6.34 10.07 4.36
CA ASN A 54 5.82 10.00 3.00
C ASN A 54 6.23 8.70 2.28
N SER A 55 5.38 8.25 1.36
CA SER A 55 5.66 7.16 0.44
C SER A 55 4.87 7.35 -0.85
N PHE A 56 5.28 6.70 -1.93
CA PHE A 56 4.47 6.67 -3.16
C PHE A 56 3.03 6.27 -2.86
N VAL A 57 2.83 5.26 -2.00
CA VAL A 57 1.50 4.77 -1.61
C VAL A 57 0.67 5.83 -0.86
N HIS A 58 1.33 6.74 -0.14
CA HIS A 58 0.62 7.85 0.47
C HIS A 58 0.13 8.84 -0.58
N GLU A 59 1.02 9.23 -1.49
CA GLU A 59 0.69 10.16 -2.57
C GLU A 59 -0.30 9.58 -3.58
N THR A 60 -0.51 8.27 -3.63
CA THR A 60 -1.53 7.63 -4.49
C THR A 60 -2.72 7.12 -3.67
N GLU A 61 -2.59 6.00 -2.97
CA GLU A 61 -3.71 5.26 -2.36
C GLU A 61 -4.43 6.06 -1.28
N SER A 62 -3.74 6.93 -0.53
CA SER A 62 -4.42 7.74 0.50
C SER A 62 -5.42 8.71 -0.13
N GLN A 63 -5.17 9.20 -1.35
CA GLN A 63 -6.10 10.08 -2.04
C GLN A 63 -7.43 9.37 -2.34
N VAL A 64 -7.36 8.19 -2.98
CA VAL A 64 -8.57 7.42 -3.32
C VAL A 64 -9.26 6.81 -2.09
N ILE A 65 -8.52 6.57 -1.00
CA ILE A 65 -9.12 6.23 0.30
C ILE A 65 -9.95 7.41 0.81
N LEU A 66 -9.36 8.61 0.86
CA LEU A 66 -10.02 9.82 1.37
C LEU A 66 -11.17 10.29 0.47
N ASN A 67 -11.09 10.06 -0.84
CA ASN A 67 -12.22 10.25 -1.75
C ASN A 67 -13.33 9.22 -1.52
N GLY A 68 -12.94 7.96 -1.32
CA GLY A 68 -13.83 6.83 -1.10
C GLY A 68 -13.98 5.88 -2.29
N SER A 69 -13.49 6.24 -3.48
CA SER A 69 -13.45 5.35 -4.66
C SER A 69 -12.61 4.10 -4.41
N ARG A 70 -11.46 4.26 -3.76
CA ARG A 70 -10.49 3.20 -3.42
C ARG A 70 -10.07 2.36 -4.63
N ASP A 71 -10.18 2.91 -5.83
CA ASP A 71 -9.85 2.24 -7.07
C ASP A 71 -8.38 2.45 -7.43
N ILE A 72 -7.62 1.36 -7.42
CA ILE A 72 -6.23 1.33 -7.88
C ILE A 72 -5.96 0.14 -8.82
N ASN A 73 -7.02 -0.53 -9.30
CA ASN A 73 -6.90 -1.74 -10.11
C ASN A 73 -5.99 -2.85 -9.53
N PHE A 74 -5.94 -2.97 -8.20
CA PHE A 74 -5.16 -4.02 -7.51
C PHE A 74 -6.00 -4.66 -6.40
N THR A 75 -6.12 -5.98 -6.41
CA THR A 75 -7.05 -6.70 -5.54
C THR A 75 -6.39 -7.23 -4.26
N MET A 76 -7.23 -7.53 -3.25
CA MET A 76 -6.84 -8.23 -2.03
C MET A 76 -6.14 -9.56 -2.32
N GLU A 77 -6.66 -10.36 -3.25
CA GLU A 77 -6.07 -11.65 -3.62
C GLU A 77 -4.65 -11.48 -4.19
N LEU A 78 -4.44 -10.45 -5.02
CA LEU A 78 -3.11 -10.16 -5.56
C LEU A 78 -2.13 -9.76 -4.46
N VAL A 79 -2.56 -8.94 -3.49
CA VAL A 79 -1.74 -8.61 -2.31
C VAL A 79 -1.41 -9.86 -1.51
N VAL A 80 -2.39 -10.69 -1.16
CA VAL A 80 -2.17 -11.91 -0.36
C VAL A 80 -1.21 -12.87 -1.05
N LYS A 81 -1.34 -13.03 -2.38
CA LYS A 81 -0.41 -13.82 -3.19
C LYS A 81 1.01 -13.27 -3.10
N ASP A 82 1.21 -11.97 -3.32
CA ASP A 82 2.56 -11.38 -3.31
C ASP A 82 3.18 -11.41 -1.90
N LEU A 83 2.40 -11.14 -0.85
CA LEU A 83 2.86 -11.27 0.54
C LEU A 83 3.27 -12.72 0.88
N THR A 84 2.51 -13.71 0.39
CA THR A 84 2.85 -15.13 0.59
C THR A 84 4.15 -15.49 -0.12
N LEU A 85 4.35 -14.99 -1.35
CA LEU A 85 5.60 -15.17 -2.08
C LEU A 85 6.78 -14.51 -1.38
N PHE A 86 6.60 -13.29 -0.84
CA PHE A 86 7.65 -12.59 -0.09
C PHE A 86 8.06 -13.34 1.17
N GLN A 87 7.08 -13.79 1.97
CA GLN A 87 7.34 -14.59 3.16
C GLN A 87 8.07 -15.89 2.81
N SER A 88 7.68 -16.55 1.72
CA SER A 88 8.33 -17.79 1.27
C SER A 88 9.79 -17.59 0.87
N ILE A 89 10.13 -16.43 0.29
CA ILE A 89 11.51 -16.04 0.02
C ILE A 89 12.27 -15.86 1.34
N ALA A 90 11.72 -15.10 2.28
CA ALA A 90 12.35 -14.87 3.58
C ALA A 90 12.59 -16.18 4.36
N ASP A 91 11.62 -17.09 4.35
CA ASP A 91 11.74 -18.41 4.99
C ASP A 91 12.88 -19.22 4.37
N ARG A 92 12.99 -19.24 3.04
CA ARG A 92 14.07 -19.96 2.33
C ARG A 92 15.44 -19.37 2.63
N GLU A 93 15.52 -18.04 2.74
CA GLU A 93 16.76 -17.33 3.06
C GLU A 93 17.02 -17.24 4.59
N ASN A 94 16.17 -17.86 5.42
CA ASN A 94 16.25 -17.85 6.89
C ASN A 94 16.26 -16.44 7.50
N VAL A 95 15.49 -15.51 6.93
CA VAL A 95 15.33 -14.15 7.46
C VAL A 95 14.11 -14.13 8.40
N PRO A 96 14.28 -13.93 9.71
CA PRO A 96 13.14 -13.88 10.64
C PRO A 96 12.40 -12.55 10.49
N LEU A 97 11.17 -12.59 9.96
CA LEU A 97 10.35 -11.40 9.75
C LEU A 97 9.27 -11.27 10.83
N ASP A 98 9.16 -10.09 11.42
CA ASP A 98 8.09 -9.75 12.37
C ASP A 98 6.84 -9.18 11.67
N LEU A 99 7.04 -8.30 10.68
CA LEU A 99 5.95 -7.54 10.06
C LEU A 99 5.19 -8.32 8.99
N SER A 100 5.88 -9.11 8.16
CA SER A 100 5.24 -9.83 7.06
C SER A 100 4.17 -10.83 7.51
N PRO A 101 4.38 -11.64 8.57
CA PRO A 101 3.32 -12.51 9.09
C PRO A 101 2.09 -11.74 9.59
N LEU A 102 2.31 -10.62 10.29
CA LEU A 102 1.22 -9.76 10.77
C LEU A 102 0.43 -9.17 9.59
N LEU A 103 1.14 -8.64 8.59
CA LEU A 103 0.53 -8.07 7.40
C LEU A 103 -0.27 -9.11 6.61
N LEU A 104 0.25 -10.34 6.48
CA LEU A 104 -0.46 -11.43 5.84
C LEU A 104 -1.76 -11.78 6.60
N SER A 105 -1.74 -11.74 7.93
CA SER A 105 -2.95 -11.95 8.74
C SER A 105 -3.99 -10.84 8.53
N ILE A 106 -3.54 -9.59 8.45
CA ILE A 106 -4.34 -8.40 8.18
C ILE A 106 -5.07 -8.54 6.84
N PHE A 107 -4.32 -8.84 5.78
CA PHE A 107 -4.88 -8.96 4.42
C PHE A 107 -5.74 -10.21 4.22
N LYS A 108 -5.41 -11.34 4.86
CA LYS A 108 -6.28 -12.53 4.84
C LYS A 108 -7.62 -12.29 5.52
N ASP A 109 -7.64 -11.61 6.67
CA ASP A 109 -8.88 -11.21 7.34
C ASP A 109 -9.69 -10.22 6.48
N GLY A 110 -9.03 -9.28 5.80
CA GLY A 110 -9.69 -8.41 4.82
C GLY A 110 -10.30 -9.18 3.65
N GLN A 111 -9.54 -10.12 3.07
CA GLN A 111 -9.98 -10.98 1.98
C GLN A 111 -11.17 -11.86 2.40
N GLU A 112 -11.17 -12.40 3.61
CA GLU A 112 -12.28 -13.21 4.14
C GLU A 112 -13.56 -12.39 4.31
N ARG A 113 -13.45 -11.14 4.79
CA ARG A 113 -14.60 -10.26 5.03
C ARG A 113 -15.21 -9.67 3.76
N TYR A 114 -14.37 -9.31 2.80
CA TYR A 114 -14.79 -8.49 1.65
C TYR A 114 -14.63 -9.18 0.29
N GLY A 115 -13.94 -10.32 0.24
CA GLY A 115 -13.70 -11.09 -0.98
C GLY A 115 -12.35 -10.79 -1.65
N GLY A 116 -11.83 -11.77 -2.40
CA GLY A 116 -10.53 -11.67 -3.07
C GLY A 116 -10.47 -10.66 -4.22
N ASN A 117 -11.61 -10.42 -4.88
CA ASN A 117 -11.73 -9.46 -5.98
C ASN A 117 -11.88 -8.01 -5.51
N GLU A 118 -11.98 -7.78 -4.20
CA GLU A 118 -12.08 -6.43 -3.63
C GLU A 118 -10.76 -5.68 -3.80
N TRP A 119 -10.83 -4.36 -4.00
CA TRP A 119 -9.63 -3.51 -4.13
C TRP A 119 -8.82 -3.49 -2.84
N SER A 120 -7.49 -3.55 -2.94
CA SER A 120 -6.63 -3.62 -1.75
C SER A 120 -6.72 -2.40 -0.83
N PRO A 121 -6.98 -1.14 -1.29
CA PRO A 121 -7.17 -0.02 -0.37
C PRO A 121 -8.42 -0.17 0.51
N ASN A 122 -9.37 -1.04 0.16
CA ASN A 122 -10.47 -1.40 1.04
C ASN A 122 -10.01 -2.15 2.30
N ILE A 123 -8.71 -2.43 2.48
CA ILE A 123 -8.18 -2.98 3.73
C ILE A 123 -8.45 -2.07 4.93
N VAL A 124 -8.53 -0.74 4.68
CA VAL A 124 -8.87 0.24 5.72
C VAL A 124 -10.30 0.08 6.23
N ARG A 125 -11.20 -0.58 5.47
CA ARG A 125 -12.58 -0.85 5.93
C ARG A 125 -12.60 -1.69 7.20
N ARG A 126 -11.57 -2.51 7.44
CA ARG A 126 -11.43 -3.25 8.71
C ARG A 126 -11.42 -2.31 9.92
N LEU A 127 -10.71 -1.19 9.80
CA LEU A 127 -10.64 -0.14 10.81
C LEU A 127 -11.91 0.70 10.80
N GLU A 128 -12.43 1.05 9.63
CA GLU A 128 -13.65 1.84 9.52
C GLU A 128 -14.85 1.15 10.19
N ASP A 129 -15.03 -0.14 9.91
CA ASP A 129 -16.10 -0.95 10.47
C ASP A 129 -15.89 -1.15 11.99
N ALA A 130 -14.65 -1.33 12.44
CA ALA A 130 -14.33 -1.47 13.87
C ALA A 130 -14.52 -0.16 14.67
N CYS A 131 -14.22 0.99 14.06
CA CYS A 131 -14.35 2.30 14.69
C CYS A 131 -15.75 2.95 14.47
N GLY A 132 -16.57 2.39 13.59
CA GLY A 132 -17.86 2.96 13.20
C GLY A 132 -17.72 4.31 12.48
N ASP A 133 -16.63 4.51 11.74
CA ASP A 133 -16.31 5.79 11.10
C ASP A 133 -15.59 5.58 9.76
N ARG A 134 -15.76 6.48 8.79
CA ARG A 134 -15.20 6.35 7.43
C ARG A 134 -14.03 7.29 7.21
N LEU A 135 -12.96 6.83 6.55
CA LEU A 135 -11.83 7.67 6.16
C LEU A 135 -12.17 8.47 4.91
N LEU A 136 -13.01 9.50 5.06
CA LEU A 136 -13.41 10.37 3.96
C LEU A 136 -13.04 11.82 4.25
N ALA A 137 -12.57 12.52 3.22
CA ALA A 137 -12.23 13.92 3.29
C ALA A 137 -12.43 14.59 1.92
N PRO A 138 -12.86 15.87 1.87
CA PRO A 138 -13.19 16.53 0.62
C PRO A 138 -11.94 16.93 -0.17
N GLY A 139 -12.08 17.02 -1.49
CA GLY A 139 -11.04 17.58 -2.38
C GLY A 139 -10.05 16.57 -2.94
N PHE A 140 -10.18 15.28 -2.62
CA PHE A 140 -9.37 14.21 -3.21
C PHE A 140 -10.01 13.64 -4.48
N PRO A 141 -9.21 13.24 -5.49
CA PRO A 141 -9.69 12.66 -6.73
C PRO A 141 -10.22 11.23 -6.54
N ALA A 142 -11.16 10.82 -7.40
CA ALA A 142 -11.66 9.45 -7.43
C ALA A 142 -10.71 8.47 -8.11
N ASP A 143 -9.87 8.97 -9.03
CA ASP A 143 -8.89 8.18 -9.76
C ASP A 143 -7.53 8.86 -9.66
N ILE A 144 -6.45 8.08 -9.69
CA ILE A 144 -5.10 8.63 -9.78
C ILE A 144 -4.87 9.07 -11.23
N ILE A 145 -4.87 10.38 -11.46
CA ILE A 145 -4.59 10.97 -12.77
C ILE A 145 -3.11 11.30 -12.82
N ASP A 146 -2.38 10.61 -13.68
CA ASP A 146 -1.03 11.01 -14.07
C ASP A 146 -1.13 12.11 -15.14
N SER A 147 -0.75 13.33 -14.77
CA SER A 147 -0.69 14.47 -15.68
C SER A 147 0.72 14.75 -16.20
N GLU A 148 1.71 13.94 -15.82
CA GLU A 148 3.06 14.10 -16.33
C GLU A 148 3.12 13.68 -17.80
N PRO A 149 3.81 14.45 -18.66
CA PRO A 149 3.98 14.07 -20.05
C PRO A 149 4.78 12.78 -20.14
N GLU A 150 4.35 11.85 -21.00
CA GLU A 150 5.12 10.64 -21.29
C GLU A 150 6.53 11.00 -21.77
N ILE A 151 7.54 10.50 -21.06
CA ILE A 151 8.95 10.63 -21.43
C ILE A 151 9.51 9.28 -21.87
N ALA A 152 10.53 9.32 -22.73
CA ALA A 152 11.26 8.12 -23.09
C ALA A 152 11.86 7.49 -21.83
N GLY A 153 11.59 6.20 -21.60
CA GLY A 153 12.12 5.50 -20.44
C GLY A 153 13.64 5.47 -20.46
N GLU A 154 14.26 5.99 -19.41
CA GLU A 154 15.71 5.93 -19.23
C GLU A 154 16.11 4.69 -18.42
N GLU A 155 17.25 4.10 -18.76
CA GLU A 155 17.77 2.99 -17.97
C GLU A 155 18.28 3.50 -16.62
N VAL A 156 17.56 3.15 -15.55
CA VAL A 156 18.07 3.32 -14.19
C VAL A 156 19.25 2.38 -13.96
N VAL A 157 20.45 2.95 -13.83
CA VAL A 157 21.69 2.25 -13.50
C VAL A 157 21.91 2.30 -11.98
N PRO A 158 21.96 1.15 -11.28
CA PRO A 158 22.22 1.14 -9.84
C PRO A 158 23.64 1.60 -9.57
N GLN A 159 23.85 2.35 -8.49
CA GLN A 159 25.20 2.64 -7.99
C GLN A 159 25.86 1.32 -7.59
N LYS A 160 26.88 0.92 -8.35
CA LYS A 160 27.77 -0.20 -8.00
C LYS A 160 29.08 0.43 -7.52
N GLY A 161 29.45 0.11 -6.29
CA GLY A 161 30.76 0.49 -5.73
C GLY A 161 31.91 -0.18 -6.46
#